data_AF-A0A1H8J382-F1
#
_entry.id   AF-A0A1H8J382-F1
#
_cell.length_a   1.000
_cell.length_b   1.000
_cell.length_c   1.000
_cell.angle_alpha   90.00
_cell.angle_beta   90.00
_cell.angle_gamma   90.00
#
_symmetry.space_group_name_H-M   'P 1'
#
loop_
_entity.id
_entity.type
_entity.pdbx_description
1 polymer ?
#
loop_
_entity_poly.entity_id
_entity_poly.type
_entity_poly.pdbx_seq_one_letter_code
_entity_poly.pdbx_strand_id
1 'polypeptide(L)'
;MIKPCSDACLEKLKGMVLLFAKFDGDFDAEVLNDLILEKTGREISPSALNMTFGTMPSKFKPSYYTLNTLSIYCGYASWDDFCGLPTS
;
A
#
# COMPACT_ATOMS: atom_id res chain seq x y z
N MET A 1 17.64 -14.41 9.69
CA MET A 1 16.23 -14.32 10.11
C MET A 1 15.43 -13.93 8.87
N ILE A 2 14.89 -14.91 8.14
CA ILE A 2 14.14 -14.66 6.91
C ILE A 2 12.72 -14.29 7.36
N LYS A 3 12.31 -13.02 7.19
CA LYS A 3 10.92 -12.60 7.41
C LYS A 3 10.10 -13.01 6.19
N PRO A 4 9.31 -14.10 6.23
CA PRO A 4 8.64 -14.66 5.04
C PRO A 4 7.42 -13.84 4.60
N CYS A 5 7.06 -12.79 5.35
CA CYS A 5 5.81 -12.04 5.16
C CYS A 5 5.90 -10.96 4.08
N SER A 6 7.07 -10.45 3.67
CA SER A 6 7.09 -9.19 2.88
C SER A 6 6.30 -9.24 1.57
N ASP A 7 6.39 -10.32 0.78
CA ASP A 7 5.73 -10.39 -0.54
C ASP A 7 4.26 -10.80 -0.43
N ALA A 8 3.94 -11.80 0.39
CA ALA A 8 2.54 -12.21 0.63
C ALA A 8 1.72 -11.09 1.30
N CYS A 9 2.32 -10.40 2.27
CA CYS A 9 1.69 -9.27 2.95
C CYS A 9 1.54 -8.09 1.97
N LEU A 10 2.50 -7.86 1.06
CA LEU A 10 2.37 -6.82 0.02
C LEU A 10 1.21 -7.12 -0.93
N GLU A 11 1.09 -8.34 -1.47
CA GLU A 11 -0.02 -8.69 -2.37
C GLU A 11 -1.39 -8.62 -1.66
N LYS A 12 -1.45 -9.06 -0.40
CA LYS A 12 -2.66 -8.89 0.43
C LYS A 12 -3.01 -7.40 0.61
N LEU A 13 -2.02 -6.55 0.87
CA LEU A 13 -2.24 -5.12 1.06
C LEU A 13 -2.78 -4.48 -0.21
N LYS A 14 -2.22 -4.80 -1.39
CA LYS A 14 -2.72 -4.32 -2.68
C LYS A 14 -4.20 -4.67 -2.85
N GLY A 15 -4.57 -5.93 -2.62
CA GLY A 15 -5.97 -6.37 -2.73
C GLY A 15 -6.91 -5.60 -1.79
N MET A 16 -6.48 -5.37 -0.55
CA MET A 16 -7.24 -4.57 0.42
C MET A 16 -7.38 -3.11 -0.03
N VAL A 17 -6.31 -2.49 -0.54
CA VAL A 17 -6.37 -1.11 -1.05
C VAL A 17 -7.35 -0.99 -2.21
N LEU A 18 -7.29 -1.90 -3.19
CA LEU A 18 -8.22 -1.89 -4.33
C LEU A 18 -9.67 -2.03 -3.88
N LEU A 19 -9.93 -2.92 -2.90
CA LEU A 19 -11.26 -3.10 -2.33
C LEU A 19 -11.75 -1.83 -1.60
N PHE A 20 -10.89 -1.20 -0.80
CA PHE A 20 -11.23 0.02 -0.06
C PHE A 20 -11.46 1.22 -0.99
N ALA A 21 -10.63 1.34 -2.03
CA ALA A 21 -10.76 2.36 -3.07
C ALA A 21 -11.93 2.09 -4.03
N LYS A 22 -12.54 0.89 -3.96
CA LYS A 22 -13.63 0.44 -4.82
C LYS A 22 -13.26 0.45 -6.31
N PHE A 23 -11.99 0.17 -6.62
CA PHE A 23 -11.59 -0.07 -8.00
C PHE A 23 -12.12 -1.43 -8.46
N ASP A 24 -12.77 -1.48 -9.62
CA ASP A 24 -13.40 -2.65 -10.22
C ASP A 24 -12.56 -3.28 -11.35
N GLY A 25 -11.29 -2.89 -11.46
CA GLY A 25 -10.33 -3.40 -12.44
C GLY A 25 -9.53 -2.31 -13.13
N ASP A 26 -10.01 -1.07 -13.08
CA ASP A 26 -9.28 0.10 -13.59
C ASP A 26 -8.58 0.83 -12.44
N PHE A 27 -7.30 0.50 -12.24
CA PHE A 27 -6.47 1.15 -11.24
C PHE A 27 -6.00 2.52 -11.75
N ASP A 28 -6.33 3.57 -11.01
CA ASP A 28 -5.83 4.92 -11.27
C ASP A 28 -5.01 5.42 -10.07
N ALA A 29 -3.74 5.72 -10.32
CA ALA A 29 -2.80 6.16 -9.30
C ALA A 29 -3.05 7.58 -8.80
N GLU A 30 -3.58 8.47 -9.65
CA GLU A 30 -3.93 9.85 -9.26
C GLU A 30 -5.14 9.83 -8.33
N VAL A 31 -6.19 9.09 -8.73
CA VAL A 31 -7.38 8.90 -7.90
C VAL A 31 -7.02 8.26 -6.56
N LEU A 32 -6.16 7.25 -6.56
CA LEU A 32 -5.72 6.64 -5.30
C LEU A 32 -4.92 7.60 -4.43
N ASN A 33 -4.04 8.42 -5.01
CA ASN A 33 -3.30 9.42 -4.25
C ASN A 33 -4.25 10.40 -3.54
N ASP A 34 -5.26 10.91 -4.25
CA ASP A 34 -6.26 11.81 -3.68
C ASP A 34 -7.04 11.15 -2.53
N LEU A 35 -7.47 9.90 -2.70
CA LEU A 35 -8.18 9.14 -1.66
C LEU A 35 -7.29 8.89 -0.42
N ILE A 36 -6.00 8.60 -0.63
CA ILE A 36 -5.04 8.41 0.47
C ILE A 36 -4.83 9.72 1.21
N LEU A 37 -4.66 10.83 0.48
CA LEU A 37 -4.48 12.16 1.05
C LEU A 37 -5.70 12.57 1.87
N GLU A 38 -6.90 12.43 1.33
CA GLU A 38 -8.15 12.76 2.01
C GLU A 38 -8.30 11.98 3.32
N LYS A 39 -7.99 10.67 3.29
CA LYS A 39 -8.23 9.79 4.44
C LYS A 39 -7.12 9.83 5.49
N THR A 40 -5.87 10.04 5.09
CA THR A 40 -4.70 9.85 5.96
C THR A 40 -3.89 11.11 6.19
N GLY A 41 -4.10 12.17 5.39
CA GLY A 41 -3.26 13.37 5.39
C GLY A 41 -1.85 13.11 4.86
N ARG A 42 -1.61 11.99 4.17
CA ARG A 42 -0.31 11.59 3.62
C ARG A 42 -0.40 11.47 2.12
N GLU A 43 0.71 11.72 1.44
CA GLU A 43 0.79 11.61 -0.01
C GLU A 43 1.74 10.50 -0.42
N ILE A 44 1.43 9.84 -1.54
CA ILE A 44 2.32 8.90 -2.22
C ILE A 44 2.30 9.28 -3.69
N SER A 45 3.48 9.48 -4.29
CA SER A 45 3.51 9.89 -5.71
C SER A 45 2.82 8.85 -6.61
N PRO A 46 2.10 9.30 -7.65
CA PRO A 46 1.46 8.40 -8.61
C PRO A 46 2.43 7.38 -9.22
N SER A 47 3.68 7.77 -9.50
CA SER A 47 4.72 6.85 -9.96
C SER A 47 5.05 5.75 -8.93
N ALA A 48 5.11 6.08 -7.64
CA ALA A 48 5.35 5.09 -6.58
C ALA A 48 4.15 4.14 -6.40
N LEU A 49 2.92 4.65 -6.54
CA LEU A 49 1.72 3.82 -6.58
C LEU A 49 1.75 2.88 -7.80
N ASN A 50 1.99 3.40 -8.99
CA ASN A 50 2.09 2.59 -10.21
C ASN A 50 3.15 1.48 -10.10
N MET A 51 4.33 1.79 -9.55
CA MET A 51 5.36 0.79 -9.29
C MET A 51 4.94 -0.24 -8.24
N THR A 52 4.20 0.19 -7.21
CA THR A 52 3.69 -0.70 -6.17
C THR A 52 2.67 -1.68 -6.74
N PHE A 53 1.72 -1.20 -7.54
CA PHE A 53 0.64 -2.01 -8.11
C PHE A 53 1.05 -2.74 -9.40
N GLY A 54 2.26 -2.53 -9.90
CA GLY A 54 2.83 -3.27 -11.03
C GLY A 54 2.42 -2.74 -12.41
N THR A 55 1.78 -1.57 -12.48
CA THR A 55 1.50 -0.87 -13.75
C THR A 55 2.75 -0.21 -14.33
N MET A 56 3.76 0.05 -13.50
CA MET A 56 5.09 0.53 -13.90
C MET A 56 6.18 -0.41 -13.37
N PRO A 57 7.20 -0.76 -14.16
CA PRO A 57 8.29 -1.60 -13.68
C PRO A 57 9.12 -0.88 -12.61
N SER A 58 9.53 -1.62 -11.58
CA SER A 58 10.45 -1.15 -10.54
C SER A 58 11.51 -2.21 -10.25
N LYS A 59 12.73 -1.77 -9.98
CA LYS A 59 13.83 -2.63 -9.49
C LYS A 59 13.79 -2.81 -7.97
N PHE A 60 13.01 -1.99 -7.27
CA PHE A 60 12.98 -1.91 -5.81
C PHE A 60 11.59 -2.19 -5.27
N LYS A 61 11.53 -2.81 -4.09
CA LYS A 61 10.29 -2.96 -3.34
C LYS A 61 9.78 -1.58 -2.89
N PRO A 62 8.46 -1.41 -2.69
CA PRO A 62 7.91 -0.19 -2.11
C PRO A 62 8.59 0.17 -0.80
N SER A 63 8.74 1.47 -0.54
CA SER A 63 9.35 1.95 0.70
C SER A 63 8.48 1.60 1.92
N TYR A 64 9.06 1.54 3.12
CA TYR A 64 8.27 1.37 4.35
C TYR A 64 7.23 2.48 4.50
N TYR A 65 7.56 3.72 4.13
CA TYR A 65 6.59 4.82 4.14
C TYR A 65 5.38 4.52 3.25
N THR A 66 5.61 4.03 2.02
CA THR A 66 4.55 3.61 1.09
C THR A 66 3.68 2.51 1.72
N LEU A 67 4.31 1.44 2.22
CA LEU A 67 3.59 0.31 2.84
C LEU A 67 2.78 0.75 4.06
N ASN A 68 3.37 1.58 4.91
CA ASN A 68 2.75 2.07 6.14
C ASN A 68 1.56 2.98 5.83
N THR A 69 1.70 3.90 4.89
CA THR A 69 0.62 4.80 4.48
C THR A 69 -0.54 4.01 3.85
N LEU A 70 -0.26 3.03 2.99
CA LEU A 70 -1.30 2.15 2.43
C LEU A 70 -2.00 1.31 3.51
N SER A 71 -1.28 0.86 4.53
CA SER A 71 -1.85 0.11 5.65
C SER A 71 -2.80 0.98 6.48
N ILE A 72 -2.39 2.22 6.77
CA ILE A 72 -3.22 3.21 7.46
C ILE A 72 -4.45 3.56 6.63
N TYR A 73 -4.31 3.72 5.31
CA TYR A 73 -5.43 3.91 4.41
C TYR A 73 -6.46 2.77 4.50
N CYS A 74 -6.00 1.52 4.66
CA CYS A 74 -6.85 0.35 4.88
C CYS A 74 -7.42 0.23 6.32
N GLY A 75 -7.11 1.18 7.22
CA GLY A 75 -7.63 1.22 8.59
C GLY A 75 -6.78 0.52 9.64
N TYR A 76 -5.54 0.12 9.30
CA TYR A 76 -4.58 -0.46 10.25
C TYR A 76 -3.77 0.63 10.94
N ALA A 77 -3.16 0.32 12.09
CA ALA A 77 -2.33 1.30 12.80
C ALA A 77 -0.99 1.54 12.09
N SER A 78 -0.43 0.50 11.47
CA SER A 78 0.85 0.56 10.76
C SER A 78 1.02 -0.61 9.79
N TRP A 79 2.10 -0.60 9.01
CA TRP A 79 2.50 -1.75 8.20
C TRP A 79 2.79 -2.99 9.05
N ASP A 80 3.43 -2.81 10.21
CA ASP A 80 3.75 -3.92 11.11
C ASP A 80 2.47 -4.52 11.72
N ASP A 81 1.50 -3.67 12.10
CA ASP A 81 0.17 -4.08 12.55
C ASP A 81 -0.58 -4.88 11.47
N PHE A 82 -0.60 -4.38 10.24
CA PHE A 82 -1.18 -5.10 9.09
C PHE A 82 -0.54 -6.48 8.89
N CYS A 83 0.79 -6.57 9.05
CA CYS A 83 1.54 -7.81 8.93
C CYS A 83 1.36 -8.76 10.12
N GLY A 84 0.68 -8.34 11.20
CA GLY A 84 0.60 -9.09 12.44
C GLY A 84 1.95 -9.24 13.15
N LEU A 85 2.87 -8.30 12.93
CA LEU A 85 4.15 -8.27 13.63
C LEU A 85 3.95 -7.66 15.02
N PRO A 86 4.66 -8.17 16.05
CA PRO A 86 4.55 -7.62 17.40
C PRO A 86 4.96 -6.14 17.41
N THR A 87 4.06 -5.28 17.85
CA THR A 87 4.34 -3.88 18.17
C THR A 87 5.05 -3.84 19.52
N SER A 88 6.36 -3.57 19.52
CA SER A 88 7.18 -3.42 20.74
C SER A 88 6.76 -2.22 21.58
#